data_AF-A0A1H8BRU3-F1
#
_entry.id   AF-A0A1H8BRU3-F1
#
_cell.length_a   1.000
_cell.length_b   1.000
_cell.length_c   1.000
_cell.angle_alpha   90.00
_cell.angle_beta   90.00
_cell.angle_gamma   90.00
#
_symmetry.space_group_name_H-M   'P 1'
#
loop_
_entity.id
_entity.type
_entity.pdbx_description
1 polymer ?
#
loop_
_entity_poly.entity_id
_entity_poly.type
_entity_poly.pdbx_seq_one_letter_code
_entity_poly.pdbx_strand_id
1 'polypeptide(L)'
;MAVTYEVPADYGIYTFKSGETIIMSAYMGNAPRLPNTKAALELTSKEADAHVFSSQRDGETRLDVIIAPRDDKRMRLHLFAPYSSAQRSNVAQVLAGLRACLKPSREKMICSAESAWGQQLSEFVDSTRP
;
A
#
# COMPACT_ATOMS: atom_id res chain seq x y z
N MET A 1 17.37 -38.41 15.80
CA MET A 1 16.17 -37.55 15.88
C MET A 1 16.29 -36.53 14.77
N ALA A 2 15.32 -36.47 13.85
CA ALA A 2 15.30 -35.46 12.79
C ALA A 2 14.57 -34.23 13.32
N VAL A 3 15.22 -33.07 13.30
CA VAL A 3 14.59 -31.80 13.63
C VAL A 3 13.89 -31.30 12.37
N THR A 4 12.56 -31.26 12.41
CA THR A 4 11.75 -30.65 11.35
C THR A 4 11.51 -29.19 11.73
N TYR A 5 11.96 -28.27 10.90
CA TYR A 5 11.70 -26.84 11.08
C TYR A 5 10.38 -26.49 10.38
N GLU A 6 9.37 -26.09 11.14
CA GLU A 6 8.13 -25.54 10.62
C GLU A 6 8.10 -24.03 10.89
N VAL A 7 7.97 -23.23 9.82
CA VAL A 7 7.88 -21.77 9.90
C VAL A 7 6.49 -21.38 9.38
N PRO A 8 5.48 -21.21 10.27
CA PRO A 8 4.16 -20.77 9.83
C PRO A 8 4.25 -19.36 9.25
N ALA A 9 3.75 -19.18 8.04
CA ALA A 9 3.74 -17.90 7.36
C ALA A 9 2.29 -17.42 7.19
N ASP A 10 1.92 -16.37 7.93
CA ASP A 10 0.60 -15.73 7.86
C ASP A 10 0.74 -14.43 7.05
N TYR A 11 0.63 -14.55 5.72
CA TYR A 11 0.67 -13.41 4.81
C TYR A 11 -0.27 -13.60 3.61
N GLY A 12 -0.81 -12.49 3.12
CA GLY A 12 -1.55 -12.39 1.87
C GLY A 12 -0.77 -11.55 0.85
N ILE A 13 -0.77 -11.99 -0.41
CA ILE A 13 -0.22 -11.23 -1.55
C ILE A 13 -1.35 -10.94 -2.52
N TYR A 14 -1.45 -9.68 -2.94
CA TYR A 14 -2.45 -9.19 -3.89
C TYR A 14 -1.75 -8.46 -5.02
N THR A 15 -2.30 -8.55 -6.24
CA THR A 15 -1.78 -7.85 -7.42
C THR A 15 -2.90 -7.08 -8.10
N PHE A 16 -2.64 -5.82 -8.41
CA PHE A 16 -3.53 -4.94 -9.17
C PHE A 16 -3.00 -4.87 -10.61
N LYS A 17 -3.84 -5.23 -11.58
CA LYS A 17 -3.46 -5.33 -12.99
C LYS A 17 -4.34 -4.45 -13.89
N SER A 18 -3.78 -4.02 -15.02
CA SER A 18 -4.54 -3.53 -16.17
C SER A 18 -4.16 -4.37 -17.39
N GLY A 19 -5.12 -5.13 -17.91
CA GLY A 19 -4.84 -6.25 -18.80
C GLY A 19 -3.86 -7.22 -18.15
N GLU A 20 -2.78 -7.55 -18.86
CA GLU A 20 -1.72 -8.44 -18.36
C GLU A 20 -0.64 -7.72 -17.54
N THR A 21 -0.68 -6.39 -17.46
CA THR A 21 0.37 -5.60 -16.79
C THR A 21 0.06 -5.44 -15.31
N ILE A 22 1.00 -5.81 -14.45
CA ILE A 22 0.93 -5.52 -13.01
C ILE A 22 1.26 -4.04 -12.80
N ILE A 23 0.33 -3.32 -12.18
CA ILE A 23 0.49 -1.89 -11.83
C ILE A 23 1.05 -1.76 -10.41
N MET A 24 0.55 -2.59 -9.50
CA MET A 24 0.89 -2.51 -8.08
C MET A 24 0.70 -3.89 -7.45
N SER A 25 1.46 -4.15 -6.40
CA SER A 25 1.26 -5.33 -5.55
C SER A 25 1.05 -4.88 -4.10
N ALA A 26 0.33 -5.67 -3.33
CA ALA A 26 0.17 -5.46 -1.91
C ALA A 26 0.53 -6.73 -1.15
N TYR A 27 1.33 -6.56 -0.11
CA TYR A 27 1.60 -7.58 0.89
C TYR A 27 0.84 -7.21 2.16
N MET A 28 0.05 -8.14 2.67
CA MET A 28 -0.65 -8.03 3.95
C MET A 28 -0.08 -9.07 4.90
N GLY A 29 0.29 -8.66 6.10
CA GLY A 29 0.74 -9.57 7.13
C GLY A 29 1.40 -8.79 8.24
N ASN A 30 2.25 -9.47 9.01
CA ASN A 30 3.20 -8.80 9.90
C ASN A 30 4.34 -8.20 9.03
N ALA A 31 3.97 -7.18 8.26
CA ALA A 31 4.70 -6.71 7.09
C ALA A 31 5.66 -5.54 7.38
N PRO A 32 6.59 -5.30 6.46
CA PRO A 32 8.03 -5.47 6.56
C PRO A 32 8.71 -4.32 7.33
N ARG A 33 10.03 -4.40 7.54
CA ARG A 33 10.81 -3.25 8.04
C ARG A 33 10.49 -2.03 7.17
N LEU A 34 10.05 -0.95 7.81
CA LEU A 34 9.87 0.33 7.14
C LEU A 34 11.17 0.68 6.39
N PRO A 35 11.08 1.30 5.20
CA PRO A 35 12.25 1.89 4.58
C PRO A 35 12.99 2.74 5.62
N ASN A 36 14.32 2.60 5.71
CA ASN A 36 15.14 3.34 6.67
C ASN A 36 15.39 4.78 6.18
N THR A 37 14.31 5.49 5.87
CA THR A 37 14.29 6.86 5.37
C THR A 37 13.04 7.55 5.90
N LYS A 38 13.03 8.89 5.86
CA LYS A 38 11.85 9.67 6.19
C LYS A 38 10.75 9.42 5.16
N ALA A 39 9.50 9.35 5.62
CA ALA A 39 8.34 9.31 4.73
C ALA A 39 8.28 10.60 3.90
N ALA A 40 7.99 10.44 2.61
CA ALA A 40 7.79 11.56 1.69
C ALA A 40 6.41 12.21 1.87
N LEU A 41 5.42 11.40 2.29
CA LEU A 41 4.08 11.86 2.63
C LEU A 41 3.53 11.00 3.77
N GLU A 42 2.91 11.65 4.76
CA GLU A 42 2.25 11.01 5.88
C GLU A 42 0.78 11.41 5.86
N LEU A 43 -0.11 10.43 5.92
CA LEU A 43 -1.55 10.63 5.84
C LEU A 43 -2.23 9.92 7.01
N THR A 44 -3.23 10.57 7.58
CA THR A 44 -3.98 10.03 8.71
C THR A 44 -5.46 10.06 8.36
N SER A 45 -6.17 8.99 8.70
CA SER A 45 -7.63 8.96 8.75
C SER A 45 -8.10 8.44 10.11
N LYS A 46 -9.41 8.37 10.30
CA LYS A 46 -10.00 7.75 11.48
C LYS A 46 -9.68 6.25 11.56
N GLU A 47 -9.48 5.61 10.42
CA GLU A 47 -9.36 4.16 10.28
C GLU A 47 -7.91 3.67 10.33
N ALA A 48 -6.98 4.43 9.77
CA ALA A 48 -5.59 4.03 9.62
C ALA A 48 -4.65 5.23 9.50
N ASP A 49 -3.35 4.95 9.57
CA ASP A 49 -2.27 5.85 9.20
C ASP A 49 -1.56 5.28 7.97
N ALA A 50 -1.13 6.13 7.04
CA ALA A 50 -0.37 5.75 5.86
C ALA A 50 0.94 6.54 5.79
N HIS A 51 2.04 5.83 5.56
CA HIS A 51 3.36 6.41 5.27
C HIS A 51 3.75 6.06 3.84
N VAL A 52 4.07 7.08 3.07
CA VAL A 52 4.46 6.95 1.67
C VAL A 52 5.95 7.20 1.53
N PHE A 53 6.61 6.32 0.80
CA PHE A 53 8.02 6.42 0.47
C PHE A 53 8.16 6.36 -1.05
N SER A 54 9.08 7.15 -1.57
CA SER A 54 9.43 7.16 -2.99
C SER A 54 10.94 7.13 -3.11
N SER A 55 11.44 6.28 -4.01
CA SER A 55 12.86 6.18 -4.31
C SER A 55 13.04 5.93 -5.79
N GLN A 56 14.16 6.38 -6.36
CA GLN A 56 14.54 5.99 -7.72
C GLN A 56 15.51 4.83 -7.68
N ARG A 57 15.28 3.84 -8.54
CA ARG A 57 16.15 2.68 -8.72
C ARG A 57 16.11 2.24 -10.18
N ASP A 58 17.28 2.10 -10.78
CA ASP A 58 17.44 1.55 -12.14
C ASP A 58 16.58 2.25 -13.22
N GLY A 59 16.37 3.57 -13.08
CA GLY A 59 15.56 4.38 -14.01
C GLY A 59 14.04 4.33 -13.76
N GLU A 60 13.60 3.57 -12.75
CA GLU A 60 12.21 3.50 -12.32
C GLU A 60 12.00 4.18 -10.97
N THR A 61 10.79 4.70 -10.77
CA THR A 61 10.35 5.13 -9.45
C THR A 61 9.76 3.94 -8.72
N ARG A 62 10.26 3.67 -7.52
CA ARG A 62 9.64 2.74 -6.58
C ARG A 62 8.83 3.54 -5.57
N LEU A 63 7.53 3.29 -5.54
CA LEU A 63 6.61 3.74 -4.51
C LEU A 63 6.36 2.62 -3.52
N ASP A 64 6.43 2.95 -2.23
CA ASP A 64 5.99 2.09 -1.13
C ASP A 64 4.95 2.86 -0.29
N VAL A 65 3.77 2.30 -0.08
CA VAL A 65 2.73 2.84 0.81
C VAL A 65 2.50 1.83 1.93
N ILE A 66 2.82 2.23 3.16
CA ILE A 66 2.65 1.40 4.35
C ILE A 66 1.44 1.90 5.12
N ILE A 67 0.43 1.06 5.24
CA ILE A 67 -0.81 1.35 5.97
C ILE A 67 -0.83 0.56 7.27
N ALA A 68 -0.99 1.27 8.38
CA ALA A 68 -1.18 0.73 9.70
C ALA A 68 -2.62 1.03 10.18
N PRO A 69 -3.49 0.02 10.30
CA PRO A 69 -4.80 0.19 10.93
C PRO A 69 -4.66 0.68 12.37
N ARG A 70 -5.55 1.56 12.81
CA ARG A 70 -5.51 2.08 14.20
C ARG A 70 -5.87 1.01 15.24
N ASP A 71 -6.78 0.10 14.89
CA ASP A 71 -7.33 -0.91 15.80
C ASP A 71 -6.49 -2.21 15.87
N ASP A 72 -5.61 -2.46 14.89
CA ASP A 72 -4.71 -3.62 14.88
C ASP A 72 -3.36 -3.28 14.26
N LYS A 73 -2.44 -2.77 15.10
CA LYS A 73 -1.09 -2.38 14.67
C LYS A 73 -0.18 -3.56 14.27
N ARG A 74 -0.61 -4.81 14.51
CA ARG A 74 0.15 -6.02 14.14
C ARG A 74 0.00 -6.36 12.66
N MET A 75 -1.11 -5.96 12.06
CA MET A 75 -1.37 -6.17 10.64
C MET A 75 -1.04 -4.90 9.88
N ARG A 76 -0.06 -4.97 8.99
CA ARG A 76 0.31 -3.88 8.09
C ARG A 76 0.05 -4.29 6.65
N LEU A 77 -0.47 -3.34 5.88
CA LEU A 77 -0.55 -3.47 4.44
C LEU A 77 0.62 -2.68 3.84
N HIS A 78 1.42 -3.34 3.02
CA HIS A 78 2.48 -2.72 2.24
C HIS A 78 2.12 -2.81 0.77
N LEU A 79 1.72 -1.68 0.19
CA LEU A 79 1.57 -1.55 -1.25
C LEU A 79 2.92 -1.13 -1.84
N PHE A 80 3.32 -1.75 -2.94
CA PHE A 80 4.52 -1.38 -3.66
C PHE A 80 4.29 -1.40 -5.17
N ALA A 81 4.87 -0.40 -5.84
CA ALA A 81 4.81 -0.25 -7.29
C ALA A 81 6.14 0.29 -7.81
N PRO A 82 6.93 -0.50 -8.54
CA PRO A 82 7.90 0.03 -9.48
C PRO A 82 7.15 0.56 -10.71
N TYR A 83 7.46 1.78 -11.16
CA TYR A 83 6.86 2.34 -12.36
C TYR A 83 7.78 3.31 -13.09
N SER A 84 7.70 3.25 -14.41
CA SER A 84 8.27 4.26 -15.30
C SER A 84 7.37 5.49 -15.43
N SER A 85 7.87 6.57 -16.03
CA SER A 85 7.05 7.74 -16.35
C SER A 85 5.80 7.41 -17.18
N ALA A 86 5.86 6.40 -18.06
CA ALA A 86 4.73 5.97 -18.88
C ALA A 86 3.62 5.25 -18.08
N GLN A 87 3.95 4.65 -16.94
CA GLN A 87 3.01 3.92 -16.09
C GLN A 87 2.46 4.76 -14.92
N ARG A 88 3.00 5.97 -14.74
CA ARG A 88 2.68 6.88 -13.63
C ARG A 88 1.18 7.11 -13.45
N SER A 89 0.46 7.41 -14.53
CA SER A 89 -0.98 7.70 -14.49
C SER A 89 -1.82 6.50 -14.05
N ASN A 90 -1.40 5.28 -14.39
CA ASN A 90 -2.05 4.04 -13.96
C ASN A 90 -1.84 3.81 -12.46
N VAL A 91 -0.62 4.02 -11.95
CA VAL A 91 -0.33 3.92 -10.51
C VAL A 91 -1.14 4.95 -9.73
N ALA A 92 -1.16 6.21 -10.19
CA ALA A 92 -1.96 7.26 -9.58
C ALA A 92 -3.47 6.90 -9.56
N GLN A 93 -3.97 6.21 -10.59
CA GLN A 93 -5.38 5.82 -10.65
C GLN A 93 -5.75 4.76 -9.63
N VAL A 94 -4.87 3.76 -9.44
CA VAL A 94 -5.06 2.74 -8.40
C VAL A 94 -5.09 3.40 -7.01
N LEU A 95 -4.17 4.34 -6.77
CA LEU A 95 -4.10 5.06 -5.49
C LEU A 95 -5.25 6.02 -5.25
N ALA A 96 -5.80 6.64 -6.29
CA ALA A 96 -6.98 7.51 -6.17
C ALA A 96 -8.17 6.76 -5.54
N GLY A 97 -8.29 5.46 -5.80
CA GLY A 97 -9.32 4.59 -5.22
C GLY A 97 -8.99 4.01 -3.84
N LEU A 98 -7.80 4.31 -3.27
CA LEU A 98 -7.32 3.66 -2.05
C LEU A 98 -8.05 4.16 -0.80
N ARG A 99 -8.93 3.32 -0.26
CA ARG A 99 -9.72 3.64 0.93
C ARG A 99 -9.20 2.89 2.14
N ALA A 100 -9.00 3.62 3.24
CA ALA A 100 -8.85 2.99 4.54
C ALA A 100 -10.19 2.39 4.98
N CYS A 101 -10.19 1.12 5.38
CA CYS A 101 -11.37 0.44 5.89
C CYS A 101 -11.12 -0.05 7.31
N LEU A 102 -12.15 0.00 8.15
CA LEU A 102 -12.18 -0.64 9.45
C LEU A 102 -12.68 -2.07 9.31
N LYS A 103 -12.02 -2.99 9.98
CA LYS A 103 -12.47 -4.38 10.11
C LYS A 103 -12.75 -4.69 11.58
N PRO A 104 -13.89 -4.22 12.13
CA PRO A 104 -14.21 -4.41 13.55
C PRO A 104 -14.46 -5.88 13.92
N SER A 105 -14.81 -6.74 12.96
CA SER A 105 -14.93 -8.19 13.16
C SER A 105 -14.52 -8.96 11.91
N ARG A 106 -14.49 -10.30 11.98
CA ARG A 106 -14.22 -11.14 10.81
C ARG A 106 -15.29 -11.02 9.73
N GLU A 107 -16.55 -10.83 10.11
CA GLU A 107 -17.68 -10.76 9.17
C GLU A 107 -17.99 -9.34 8.67
N LYS A 108 -17.45 -8.29 9.31
CA LYS A 108 -17.80 -6.89 9.00
C LYS A 108 -16.59 -6.07 8.60
N MET A 109 -16.70 -5.41 7.45
CA MET A 109 -15.78 -4.39 6.97
C MET A 109 -16.56 -3.10 6.68
N ILE A 110 -16.05 -1.97 7.16
CA ILE A 110 -16.63 -0.64 6.99
C ILE A 110 -15.61 0.21 6.23
N CYS A 111 -15.94 0.59 5.01
CA CYS A 111 -15.14 1.50 4.20
C CYS A 111 -15.91 2.82 4.05
N SER A 112 -15.21 3.94 4.09
CA SER A 112 -15.81 5.22 3.68
C SER A 112 -16.26 5.16 2.23
N ALA A 113 -17.31 5.90 1.88
CA ALA A 113 -17.73 6.03 0.48
C ALA A 113 -16.62 6.68 -0.35
N GLU A 114 -16.00 7.72 0.22
CA GLU A 114 -14.92 8.49 -0.39
C GLU A 114 -13.54 8.02 0.06
N SER A 115 -12.55 8.26 -0.78
CA SER A 115 -11.15 8.01 -0.45
C SER A 115 -10.57 9.17 0.35
N ALA A 116 -10.33 8.94 1.65
CA ALA A 116 -9.73 9.95 2.53
C ALA A 116 -8.33 10.40 2.06
N TRP A 117 -7.63 9.56 1.28
CA TRP A 117 -6.26 9.79 0.85
C TRP A 117 -6.10 9.86 -0.66
N GLY A 118 -7.14 9.52 -1.41
CA GLY A 118 -7.04 9.21 -2.84
C GLY A 118 -6.43 10.35 -3.64
N GLN A 119 -6.96 11.56 -3.44
CA GLN A 119 -6.46 12.75 -4.11
C GLN A 119 -4.99 13.02 -3.77
N GLN A 120 -4.65 13.07 -2.48
CA GLN A 120 -3.27 13.36 -2.04
C GLN A 120 -2.27 12.31 -2.55
N LEU A 121 -2.67 11.03 -2.58
CA LEU A 121 -1.84 9.95 -3.11
C LEU A 121 -1.71 10.01 -4.64
N SER A 122 -2.78 10.35 -5.35
CA SER A 122 -2.72 10.49 -6.80
C SER A 122 -1.88 11.67 -7.23
N GLU A 123 -2.03 12.83 -6.58
CA GLU A 123 -1.23 14.04 -6.82
C GLU A 123 0.26 13.81 -6.50
N PHE A 124 0.55 13.06 -5.43
CA PHE A 124 1.92 12.71 -5.06
C PHE A 124 2.63 11.90 -6.16
N VAL A 125 1.91 10.97 -6.81
CA VAL A 125 2.47 10.16 -7.90
C VAL A 125 2.46 10.91 -9.22
N ASP A 126 1.39 11.64 -9.50
CA ASP A 126 1.14 12.35 -10.73
C ASP A 126 0.55 13.75 -10.46
N SER A 127 1.44 14.73 -10.34
CA SER A 127 1.07 16.13 -10.03
C SER A 127 0.26 16.81 -11.14
N THR A 128 0.03 16.15 -12.28
CA THR A 128 -0.82 16.68 -13.36
C THR A 128 -2.29 16.29 -13.20
N ARG A 129 -2.60 15.45 -12.21
CA ARG A 129 -3.96 15.01 -11.92
C ARG A 129 -4.56 15.86 -10.78
N PRO A 130 -5.71 16.50 -11.01
CA PRO A 130 -6.43 17.24 -9.96
C PRO A 130 -7.16 16.32 -8.98
#